data_AF-A0A6J7K0L8-F1
#
_entry.id   AF-A0A6J7K0L8-F1
#
_cell.length_a   1.000
_cell.length_b   1.000
_cell.length_c   1.000
_cell.angle_alpha   90.00
_cell.angle_beta   90.00
_cell.angle_gamma   90.00
#
_symmetry.space_group_name_H-M   'P 1'
#
loop_
_entity.id
_entity.type
_entity.pdbx_description
1 polymer ?
#
loop_
_entity_poly.entity_id
_entity_poly.type
_entity_poly.pdbx_seq_one_letter_code
_entity_poly.pdbx_strand_id
1 'polypeptide(L)'
;MPSPFRKDQLSPEMAHRYGLDRAPWGTAVLVLSVICVFAAVLGWIGVSMASGVRARVLTWDDSATDHVTVEIEVQRDGAAALDCVIRAQDRTHIDTGYATTSIAPGASTVRISYALRTIAPAFTVEVLGCAPPDELRVAPPQFPPGVVAPSQPYSE
;
A
#
# COMPACT_ATOMS: atom_id res chain seq x y z
N MET A 1 27.52 26.52 22.46
CA MET A 1 27.88 27.31 23.66
C MET A 1 26.83 28.40 23.84
N PRO A 2 26.12 28.46 24.96
CA PRO A 2 25.22 29.57 25.24
C PRO A 2 26.05 30.86 25.32
N SER A 3 25.59 31.94 24.69
CA SER A 3 26.22 33.26 24.83
C SER A 3 26.26 33.64 26.33
N PRO A 4 27.39 34.10 26.88
CA PRO A 4 27.47 34.55 28.27
C PRO A 4 26.73 35.87 28.52
N PHE A 5 26.22 36.53 27.47
CA PHE A 5 25.58 37.83 27.55
C PHE A 5 24.06 37.71 27.46
N ARG A 6 23.35 38.36 28.41
CA ARG A 6 21.89 38.48 28.39
C ARG A 6 21.47 39.77 27.68
N LYS A 7 20.29 39.76 27.04
CA LYS A 7 19.80 40.86 26.17
C LYS A 7 19.61 42.18 26.93
N ASP A 8 19.32 42.10 28.22
CA ASP A 8 19.18 43.21 29.18
C ASP A 8 20.52 43.89 29.55
N GLN A 9 21.66 43.26 29.23
CA GLN A 9 23.00 43.80 29.51
C GLN A 9 23.61 44.56 28.31
N LEU A 10 22.92 44.61 27.17
CA LEU A 10 23.38 45.32 25.98
C LEU A 10 22.94 46.79 26.02
N SER A 11 23.85 47.71 25.69
CA SER A 11 23.49 49.11 25.49
C SER A 11 22.55 49.26 24.28
N PRO A 12 21.67 50.28 24.25
CA PRO A 12 20.72 50.49 23.16
C PRO A 12 21.41 50.58 21.78
N GLU A 13 22.59 51.19 21.73
CA GLU A 13 23.38 51.33 20.51
C GLU A 13 23.94 49.99 20.00
N MET A 14 24.38 49.12 20.93
CA MET A 14 24.79 47.76 20.58
C MET A 14 23.59 46.94 20.09
N ALA A 15 22.45 47.03 20.78
CA ALA A 15 21.23 46.33 20.38
C ALA A 15 20.76 46.74 18.97
N HIS A 16 20.83 48.03 18.64
CA HIS A 16 20.49 48.54 17.32
C HIS A 16 21.50 48.14 16.23
N ARG A 17 22.81 48.25 16.52
CA ARG A 17 23.89 47.85 15.60
C ARG A 17 23.83 46.36 15.22
N TYR A 18 23.38 45.52 16.15
CA TYR A 18 23.19 44.08 15.93
C TYR A 18 21.74 43.68 15.59
N GLY A 19 20.81 44.64 15.41
CA GLY A 19 19.42 44.38 15.01
C GLY A 19 18.59 43.57 16.00
N LEU A 20 18.99 43.54 17.27
CA LEU A 20 18.34 42.81 18.36
C LEU A 20 17.11 43.57 18.91
N ASP A 21 16.91 44.81 18.48
CA ASP A 21 15.84 45.73 18.87
C ASP A 21 14.48 45.41 18.22
N ARG A 22 14.45 44.69 17.11
CA ARG A 22 13.21 44.30 16.44
C ARG A 22 12.64 43.01 17.05
N ALA A 23 11.37 43.04 17.43
CA ALA A 23 10.65 41.82 17.77
C ALA A 23 10.59 40.93 16.51
N PRO A 24 11.08 39.68 16.55
CA PRO A 24 11.18 38.80 15.39
C PRO A 24 9.82 38.20 15.00
N TRP A 25 8.75 39.00 15.00
CA TRP A 25 7.39 38.52 14.76
C TRP A 25 7.26 37.92 13.35
N GLY A 26 7.84 38.57 12.34
CA GLY A 26 7.85 38.04 10.97
C GLY A 26 8.54 36.69 10.86
N THR A 27 9.72 36.54 11.48
CA THR A 27 10.44 35.25 11.49
C THR A 27 9.73 34.21 12.35
N ALA A 28 9.09 34.59 13.46
CA ALA A 28 8.31 33.67 14.29
C ALA A 28 7.08 33.14 13.55
N VAL A 29 6.35 34.01 12.83
CA VAL A 29 5.23 33.62 11.97
C VAL A 29 5.70 32.70 10.85
N LEU A 30 6.83 33.03 10.21
CA LEU A 30 7.40 32.19 9.16
C LEU A 30 7.77 30.80 9.70
N VAL A 31 8.49 30.73 10.82
CA VAL A 31 8.85 29.45 11.46
C VAL A 31 7.60 28.64 11.83
N LEU A 32 6.60 29.29 12.44
CA LEU A 32 5.34 28.62 12.80
C LEU A 32 4.61 28.11 11.55
N SER A 33 4.56 28.90 10.48
CA SER A 33 3.92 28.52 9.23
C SER A 33 4.58 27.29 8.59
N VAL A 34 5.92 27.23 8.60
CA VAL A 34 6.68 26.09 8.08
C VAL A 34 6.39 24.84 8.90
N ILE A 35 6.36 24.95 10.23
CA ILE A 35 6.01 23.84 11.13
C ILE A 35 4.58 23.35 10.86
N CYS A 36 3.61 24.25 10.74
CA CYS A 36 2.22 23.89 10.46
C CYS A 36 2.06 23.19 9.10
N VAL A 37 2.71 23.71 8.04
CA VAL A 37 2.67 23.08 6.71
C VAL A 37 3.31 21.70 6.75
N PHE A 38 4.47 21.56 7.41
CA PHE A 38 5.15 20.28 7.55
C PHE A 38 4.27 19.26 8.31
N ALA A 39 3.67 19.67 9.42
CA ALA A 39 2.75 18.81 10.19
C ALA A 39 1.51 18.41 9.37
N ALA A 40 0.96 19.32 8.57
CA ALA A 40 -0.17 19.03 7.68
C ALA A 40 0.22 18.01 6.59
N VAL A 41 1.41 18.14 5.99
CA VAL A 41 1.92 17.18 5.00
C VAL A 41 2.12 15.81 5.62
N LEU A 42 2.74 15.73 6.80
CA LEU A 42 2.91 14.46 7.52
C LEU A 42 1.56 13.83 7.90
N GLY A 43 0.60 14.64 8.34
CA GLY A 43 -0.76 14.20 8.64
C GLY A 43 -1.46 13.64 7.40
N TRP A 44 -1.36 14.32 6.27
CA TRP A 44 -1.91 13.85 4.99
C TRP A 44 -1.30 12.51 4.56
N ILE A 45 0.03 12.39 4.60
CA ILE A 45 0.73 11.14 4.25
C ILE A 45 0.22 10.01 5.14
N GLY A 46 0.16 10.23 6.46
CA GLY A 46 -0.33 9.23 7.42
C GLY A 46 -1.75 8.73 7.12
N VAL A 47 -2.68 9.63 6.78
CA VAL A 47 -4.07 9.25 6.43
C VAL A 47 -4.11 8.53 5.08
N SER A 48 -3.36 9.01 4.08
CA SER A 48 -3.35 8.40 2.74
C SER A 48 -2.79 6.97 2.72
N MET A 49 -1.88 6.64 3.64
CA MET A 49 -1.35 5.29 3.81
C MET A 49 -2.31 4.37 4.58
N ALA A 50 -3.17 4.94 5.41
CA ALA A 50 -4.16 4.19 6.18
C ALA A 50 -5.40 3.83 5.37
N SER A 51 -5.77 4.65 4.39
CA SER A 51 -6.82 4.33 3.42
C SER A 51 -6.28 3.35 2.38
N GLY A 52 -6.76 2.11 2.36
CA GLY A 52 -6.23 1.13 1.42
C GLY A 52 -6.97 -0.20 1.36
N VAL A 53 -6.93 -0.79 0.16
CA VAL A 53 -7.41 -2.15 -0.06
C VAL A 53 -6.40 -3.12 0.55
N ARG A 54 -6.85 -3.94 1.49
CA ARG A 54 -6.07 -5.01 2.10
C ARG A 54 -6.68 -6.34 1.73
N ALA A 55 -5.91 -7.20 1.08
CA ALA A 55 -6.33 -8.54 0.75
C ALA A 55 -5.42 -9.56 1.41
N ARG A 56 -5.99 -10.67 1.86
CA ARG A 56 -5.24 -11.79 2.45
C ARG A 56 -5.89 -13.12 2.12
N VAL A 57 -5.04 -14.13 1.94
CA VAL A 57 -5.48 -15.53 1.86
C VAL A 57 -5.83 -16.00 3.27
N LEU A 58 -6.99 -16.63 3.41
CA LEU A 58 -7.43 -17.25 4.66
C LEU A 58 -7.02 -18.72 4.72
N THR A 59 -7.27 -19.44 3.62
CA THR A 59 -6.93 -20.86 3.46
C THR A 59 -6.89 -21.20 1.97
N TRP A 60 -6.23 -22.30 1.62
CA TRP A 60 -6.28 -22.91 0.30
C TRP A 60 -6.30 -24.43 0.43
N ASP A 61 -6.89 -25.09 -0.56
CA ASP A 61 -6.96 -26.55 -0.69
C ASP A 61 -6.28 -26.98 -2.00
N ASP A 62 -5.16 -27.69 -1.86
CA ASP A 62 -4.30 -28.21 -2.92
C ASP A 62 -4.45 -29.73 -3.13
N SER A 63 -5.57 -30.32 -2.66
CA SER A 63 -5.83 -31.75 -2.82
C SER A 63 -5.96 -32.19 -4.29
N ALA A 64 -6.25 -31.27 -5.20
CA ALA A 64 -6.29 -31.50 -6.63
C ALA A 64 -4.96 -31.20 -7.34
N THR A 65 -4.69 -31.90 -8.44
CA THR A 65 -3.44 -31.74 -9.20
C THR A 65 -3.49 -30.65 -10.26
N ASP A 66 -4.69 -30.23 -10.68
CA ASP A 66 -4.95 -29.32 -11.80
C ASP A 66 -5.66 -28.02 -11.39
N HIS A 67 -5.95 -27.86 -10.09
CA HIS A 67 -6.47 -26.62 -9.53
C HIS A 67 -6.18 -26.52 -8.03
N VAL A 68 -6.32 -25.32 -7.50
CA VAL A 68 -6.29 -25.03 -6.07
C VAL A 68 -7.49 -24.14 -5.74
N THR A 69 -8.23 -24.47 -4.69
CA THR A 69 -9.34 -23.64 -4.23
C THR A 69 -8.83 -22.71 -3.14
N VAL A 70 -8.95 -21.40 -3.33
CA VAL A 70 -8.45 -20.40 -2.37
C VAL A 70 -9.57 -19.56 -1.80
N GLU A 71 -9.56 -19.38 -0.49
CA GLU A 71 -10.43 -18.47 0.24
C GLU A 71 -9.67 -17.17 0.52
N ILE A 72 -10.18 -16.05 0.01
CA ILE A 72 -9.55 -14.73 0.14
C ILE A 72 -10.49 -13.78 0.86
N GLU A 73 -9.96 -12.99 1.78
CA GLU A 73 -10.66 -11.86 2.38
C GLU A 73 -10.10 -10.56 1.81
N VAL A 74 -10.98 -9.70 1.31
CA VAL A 74 -10.67 -8.36 0.83
C VAL A 74 -11.36 -7.35 1.73
N GLN A 75 -10.57 -6.46 2.31
CA GLN A 75 -11.00 -5.30 3.09
C GLN A 75 -10.72 -4.04 2.28
N ARG A 76 -11.69 -3.14 2.17
CA ARG A 76 -11.61 -1.90 1.40
C ARG A 76 -12.36 -0.76 2.08
N ASP A 77 -11.90 0.45 1.84
CA ASP A 77 -12.60 1.67 2.24
C ASP A 77 -13.51 2.11 1.09
N GLY A 78 -14.82 1.91 1.25
CA GLY A 78 -15.82 2.22 0.23
C GLY A 78 -16.24 1.02 -0.62
N ALA A 79 -17.02 1.31 -1.66
CA ALA A 79 -17.76 0.32 -2.44
C ALA A 79 -17.33 0.24 -3.91
N ALA A 80 -16.13 0.70 -4.28
CA ALA A 80 -15.66 0.62 -5.66
C ALA A 80 -15.38 -0.83 -6.08
N ALA A 81 -15.53 -1.14 -7.37
CA ALA A 81 -15.10 -2.42 -7.94
C ALA A 81 -13.57 -2.55 -7.84
N LEU A 82 -13.09 -3.77 -7.59
CA LEU A 82 -11.66 -4.06 -7.47
C LEU A 82 -11.30 -5.25 -8.34
N ASP A 83 -10.11 -5.22 -8.93
CA ASP A 83 -9.49 -6.41 -9.52
C ASP A 83 -8.42 -6.92 -8.56
N CYS A 84 -8.50 -8.21 -8.26
CA CYS A 84 -7.58 -8.93 -7.38
C CYS A 84 -6.80 -9.96 -8.20
N VAL A 85 -5.48 -9.99 -8.01
CA VAL A 85 -4.62 -10.96 -8.70
C VAL A 85 -4.20 -12.06 -7.75
N ILE A 86 -4.49 -13.29 -8.15
CA ILE A 86 -4.21 -14.51 -7.41
C ILE A 86 -3.14 -15.28 -8.16
N ARG A 87 -2.16 -15.79 -7.42
CA ARG A 87 -1.04 -16.56 -7.95
C ARG A 87 -0.84 -17.83 -7.14
N ALA A 88 -0.63 -18.94 -7.82
CA ALA A 88 -0.12 -20.17 -7.25
C ALA A 88 1.29 -20.45 -7.77
N GLN A 89 2.18 -20.90 -6.90
CA GLN A 89 3.56 -21.22 -7.26
C GLN A 89 3.98 -22.59 -6.76
N ASP A 90 4.97 -23.19 -7.40
CA ASP A 90 5.64 -24.40 -6.94
C ASP A 90 6.75 -24.13 -5.91
N ARG A 91 7.48 -25.18 -5.52
CA ARG A 91 8.60 -25.10 -4.55
C ARG A 91 9.80 -24.28 -5.04
N THR A 92 9.86 -24.00 -6.34
CA THR A 92 10.91 -23.18 -6.96
C THR A 92 10.45 -21.74 -7.21
N HIS A 93 9.27 -21.37 -6.71
CA HIS A 93 8.63 -20.06 -6.93
C HIS A 93 8.31 -19.76 -8.39
N ILE A 94 8.08 -20.79 -9.19
CA ILE A 94 7.59 -20.67 -10.56
C ILE A 94 6.05 -20.69 -10.53
N ASP A 95 5.42 -19.85 -11.36
CA ASP A 95 3.97 -19.74 -11.39
C ASP A 95 3.35 -20.98 -12.04
N THR A 96 2.47 -21.64 -11.29
CA THR A 96 1.67 -22.77 -11.77
C THR A 96 0.23 -22.37 -12.05
N GLY A 97 -0.24 -21.26 -11.49
CA GLY A 97 -1.54 -20.67 -11.79
C GLY A 97 -1.52 -19.17 -11.55
N TYR A 98 -2.24 -18.42 -12.38
CA TYR A 98 -2.33 -16.97 -12.27
C TYR A 98 -3.69 -16.52 -12.81
N ALA A 99 -4.41 -15.70 -12.04
CA ALA A 99 -5.71 -15.20 -12.44
C ALA A 99 -5.95 -13.78 -11.92
N THR A 100 -6.76 -13.04 -12.65
CA THR A 100 -7.37 -11.78 -12.17
C THR A 100 -8.85 -12.05 -11.95
N THR A 101 -9.33 -11.76 -10.74
CA THR A 101 -10.75 -11.89 -10.37
C THR A 101 -11.31 -10.53 -9.99
N SER A 102 -12.50 -10.21 -10.51
CA SER A 102 -13.17 -8.95 -10.24
C SER A 102 -14.12 -9.08 -9.05
N ILE A 103 -13.95 -8.17 -8.09
CA ILE A 103 -14.78 -8.04 -6.91
C ILE A 103 -15.80 -6.94 -7.15
N ALA A 104 -17.08 -7.30 -7.07
CA ALA A 104 -18.17 -6.36 -7.28
C ALA A 104 -18.16 -5.20 -6.24
N PRO A 105 -18.67 -4.02 -6.62
CA PRO A 105 -19.02 -2.95 -5.69
C PRO A 105 -19.85 -3.46 -4.51
N GLY A 106 -19.63 -2.94 -3.30
CA GLY A 106 -20.42 -3.34 -2.14
C GLY A 106 -19.70 -3.21 -0.80
N ALA A 107 -19.78 -4.27 0.01
CA ALA A 107 -19.31 -4.28 1.40
C ALA A 107 -17.83 -3.93 1.55
N SER A 108 -17.48 -3.37 2.71
CA SER A 108 -16.11 -3.03 3.11
C SER A 108 -15.25 -4.27 3.36
N THR A 109 -15.85 -5.39 3.74
CA THR A 109 -15.17 -6.68 3.90
C THR A 109 -15.95 -7.73 3.11
N VAL A 110 -15.26 -8.44 2.22
CA VAL A 110 -15.84 -9.51 1.41
C VAL A 110 -14.91 -10.72 1.44
N ARG A 111 -15.52 -11.91 1.54
CA ARG A 111 -14.83 -13.18 1.42
C ARG A 111 -15.24 -13.83 0.11
N ILE A 112 -14.26 -14.31 -0.65
CA ILE A 112 -14.47 -15.00 -1.91
C ILE A 112 -13.77 -16.35 -1.90
N SER A 113 -14.43 -17.33 -2.49
CA SER A 113 -13.85 -18.62 -2.86
C SER A 113 -13.52 -18.58 -4.34
N TYR A 114 -12.29 -18.91 -4.71
CA TYR A 114 -11.85 -18.91 -6.11
C TYR A 114 -11.13 -20.21 -6.45
N ALA A 115 -11.61 -20.91 -7.47
CA ALA A 115 -10.96 -22.11 -8.00
C ALA A 115 -9.93 -21.70 -9.08
N LEU A 116 -8.66 -21.66 -8.69
CA LEU A 116 -7.55 -21.29 -9.55
C LEU A 116 -7.04 -22.53 -10.29
N ARG A 117 -7.18 -22.56 -11.62
CA ARG A 117 -6.62 -23.65 -12.42
C ARG A 117 -5.09 -23.57 -12.41
N THR A 118 -4.43 -24.71 -12.24
CA THR A 118 -2.97 -24.81 -12.23
C THR A 118 -2.45 -25.81 -13.28
N ILE A 119 -1.26 -25.58 -13.82
CA ILE A 119 -0.58 -26.51 -14.76
C ILE A 119 0.19 -27.63 -14.02
N ALA A 120 0.43 -27.44 -12.73
CA ALA A 120 1.14 -28.35 -11.84
C ALA A 120 0.68 -28.11 -10.39
N PRO A 121 0.92 -29.05 -9.46
CA PRO A 121 0.56 -28.88 -8.06
C PRO A 121 1.12 -27.57 -7.46
N ALA A 122 0.25 -26.83 -6.79
CA ALA A 122 0.64 -25.62 -6.07
C ALA A 122 1.34 -25.98 -4.76
N PHE A 123 2.37 -25.21 -4.40
CA PHE A 123 3.02 -25.27 -3.08
C PHE A 123 2.62 -24.09 -2.20
N THR A 124 2.37 -22.92 -2.81
CA THR A 124 1.89 -21.72 -2.14
C THR A 124 0.85 -21.01 -3.01
N VAL A 125 -0.09 -20.33 -2.37
CA VAL A 125 -1.08 -19.46 -3.03
C VAL A 125 -1.07 -18.10 -2.35
N GLU A 126 -1.02 -17.05 -3.16
CA GLU A 126 -0.91 -15.66 -2.72
C GLU A 126 -1.88 -14.76 -3.47
N VAL A 127 -2.28 -13.68 -2.81
CA VAL A 127 -2.93 -12.54 -3.47
C VAL A 127 -1.86 -11.48 -3.65
N LEU A 128 -1.48 -11.21 -4.90
CA LEU A 128 -0.41 -10.25 -5.21
C LEU A 128 -0.82 -8.82 -4.93
N GLY A 129 -2.10 -8.51 -5.10
CA GLY A 129 -2.65 -7.18 -4.90
C GLY A 129 -4.11 -7.14 -5.30
N CYS A 130 -4.81 -6.16 -4.73
CA CYS A 130 -6.17 -5.80 -5.09
C CYS A 130 -6.24 -4.28 -5.19
N ALA A 131 -6.78 -3.76 -6.29
CA ALA A 131 -6.93 -2.33 -6.53
C ALA A 131 -8.05 -2.08 -7.54
N PRO A 132 -8.52 -0.83 -7.72
CA PRO A 132 -9.30 -0.48 -8.89
C PRO A 132 -8.57 -0.92 -10.19
N PRO A 133 -9.29 -1.33 -11.25
CA PRO A 133 -8.67 -1.88 -12.47
C PRO A 133 -7.55 -1.01 -13.06
N ASP A 134 -7.74 0.32 -13.08
CA ASP A 134 -6.79 1.28 -13.65
C ASP A 134 -5.56 1.55 -12.74
N GLU A 135 -5.62 1.12 -11.49
CA GLU A 135 -4.61 1.35 -10.46
C GLU A 135 -3.83 0.10 -10.08
N LEU A 136 -4.22 -1.08 -10.57
CA LEU A 136 -3.62 -2.35 -10.21
C LEU A 136 -2.18 -2.46 -10.70
N ARG A 137 -1.25 -2.56 -9.75
CA ARG A 137 0.19 -2.74 -9.99
C ARG A 137 0.68 -4.02 -9.34
N VAL A 138 0.84 -5.07 -10.13
CA VAL A 138 1.36 -6.37 -9.68
C VAL A 138 2.37 -6.93 -10.68
N ALA A 139 3.19 -7.87 -10.23
CA ALA A 139 4.11 -8.58 -11.11
C ALA A 139 3.33 -9.43 -12.15
N PRO A 140 3.76 -9.46 -13.42
CA PRO A 140 3.16 -10.31 -14.43
C PRO A 140 3.42 -11.79 -14.13
N PRO A 141 2.63 -12.72 -14.71
CA PRO A 141 2.84 -14.15 -14.54
C PRO A 141 4.20 -14.61 -15.05
N GLN A 142 4.82 -15.55 -14.33
CA GLN A 142 6.13 -16.12 -14.59
C GLN A 142 6.04 -17.64 -14.84
N PHE A 143 5.35 -18.03 -15.91
CA PHE A 143 5.26 -19.42 -16.32
C PHE A 143 6.56 -19.93 -16.97
N PRO A 144 6.84 -21.25 -16.94
CA PRO A 144 7.95 -21.82 -17.68
C PRO A 144 7.89 -21.50 -19.18
N PRO A 145 9.04 -21.31 -19.85
CA PRO A 145 9.08 -21.12 -21.29
C PRO A 145 8.38 -22.26 -22.04
N GLY A 146 7.58 -21.90 -23.06
CA GLY A 146 6.86 -22.88 -23.88
C GLY A 146 5.54 -23.39 -23.27
N VAL A 147 5.14 -22.90 -22.10
CA VAL A 147 3.85 -23.23 -21.49
C VAL A 147 2.84 -22.11 -21.73
N VAL A 148 1.62 -22.50 -22.13
CA VAL A 148 0.48 -21.57 -22.24
C VAL A 148 -0.19 -21.48 -20.87
N ALA A 149 -0.48 -20.26 -20.42
CA ALA A 149 -1.19 -20.04 -19.16
C ALA A 149 -2.57 -20.74 -19.21
N PRO A 150 -2.96 -21.47 -18.16
CA PRO A 150 -4.22 -22.18 -18.12
C PRO A 150 -5.39 -21.20 -18.15
N SER A 151 -6.49 -21.56 -18.83
CA SER A 151 -7.72 -20.76 -18.81
C SER A 151 -8.29 -20.69 -17.39
N GLN A 152 -8.82 -19.51 -17.04
CA GLN A 152 -9.35 -19.20 -15.71
C GLN A 152 -10.81 -18.78 -15.79
N PRO A 153 -11.63 -19.05 -14.74
CA PRO A 153 -11.32 -19.90 -13.58
C PRO A 153 -11.27 -21.39 -13.96
N TYR A 154 -11.02 -22.26 -12.98
CA TYR A 154 -11.27 -23.69 -13.15
C TYR A 154 -12.77 -23.95 -13.43
N SER A 155 -13.04 -24.80 -14.41
CA SER A 155 -14.37 -25.29 -14.79
C SER A 155 -14.25 -26.80 -15.04
N GLU A 156 -15.18 -27.59 -14.50
CA GLU A 156 -15.23 -29.04 -14.73
C GLU A 156 -15.38 -29.41 -16.22
#